data_AF-A0A0C1UDH8-F1
#
_entry.id   AF-A0A0C1UDH8-F1
#
_cell.length_a   1.000
_cell.length_b   1.000
_cell.length_c   1.000
_cell.angle_alpha   90.00
_cell.angle_beta   90.00
_cell.angle_gamma   90.00
#
_symmetry.space_group_name_H-M   'P 1'
#
loop_
_entity.id
_entity.type
_entity.pdbx_description
1 polymer ?
#
loop_
_entity_poly.entity_id
_entity_poly.type
_entity_poly.pdbx_seq_one_letter_code
_entity_poly.pdbx_strand_id
1 'polypeptide(L)'
;MSKKNTAEDTVGLFQQYLQQELVDPLRSLGRFLAYGVVGSLLIGAGLVLLAIGTLRGFQAAEVFENWWSWVPYIISALALTAAAALTLSQIKEK
;
A
#
# COMPACT_ATOMS: atom_id res chain seq x y z
N MET A 1 -56.16 9.80 -9.61
CA MET A 1 -55.09 8.82 -9.95
C MET A 1 -53.82 9.58 -10.31
N SER A 2 -53.00 10.00 -9.33
CA SER A 2 -51.63 10.55 -9.57
C SER A 2 -51.00 10.92 -8.21
N LYS A 3 -50.40 9.95 -7.52
CA LYS A 3 -49.56 10.21 -6.32
C LYS A 3 -48.39 9.23 -6.24
N LYS A 4 -48.56 8.02 -6.79
CA LYS A 4 -47.51 7.01 -6.90
C LYS A 4 -46.34 7.49 -7.78
N ASN A 5 -46.66 8.08 -8.93
CA ASN A 5 -45.65 8.60 -9.87
C ASN A 5 -44.78 9.72 -9.28
N THR A 6 -45.30 10.60 -8.43
CA THR A 6 -44.51 11.72 -7.89
C THR A 6 -43.43 11.24 -6.90
N ALA A 7 -43.78 10.29 -6.03
CA ALA A 7 -42.82 9.70 -5.10
C ALA A 7 -41.75 8.89 -5.85
N GLU A 8 -42.17 8.11 -6.85
CA GLU A 8 -41.26 7.35 -7.72
C GLU A 8 -40.35 8.27 -8.57
N ASP A 9 -40.86 9.40 -9.07
CA ASP A 9 -40.07 10.39 -9.80
C ASP A 9 -39.04 11.08 -8.90
N THR A 10 -39.42 11.40 -7.65
CA THR A 10 -38.49 12.07 -6.72
C THR A 10 -37.38 11.12 -6.29
N VAL A 11 -37.72 9.86 -6.00
CA VAL A 11 -36.74 8.82 -5.67
C VAL A 11 -35.85 8.52 -6.88
N GLY A 12 -36.41 8.50 -8.09
CA GLY A 12 -35.65 8.34 -9.34
C GLY A 12 -34.64 9.47 -9.57
N LEU A 13 -35.03 10.73 -9.28
CA LEU A 13 -34.13 11.88 -9.35
C LEU A 13 -32.98 11.78 -8.34
N PHE A 14 -33.26 11.40 -7.08
CA PHE A 14 -32.21 11.17 -6.08
C PHE A 14 -31.25 10.05 -6.48
N GLN A 15 -31.77 8.95 -7.04
CA GLN A 15 -30.95 7.83 -7.48
C GLN A 15 -30.03 8.22 -8.65
N GLN A 16 -30.54 9.00 -9.61
CA GLN A 16 -29.72 9.51 -10.72
C GLN A 16 -28.67 10.51 -10.23
N TYR A 17 -29.00 11.35 -9.26
CA TYR A 17 -28.07 12.30 -8.67
C TYR A 17 -26.93 11.58 -7.94
N LEU A 18 -27.26 10.58 -7.12
CA LEU A 18 -26.25 9.73 -6.49
C LEU A 18 -25.37 9.01 -7.52
N GLN A 19 -25.93 8.52 -8.63
CA GLN A 19 -25.12 7.92 -9.68
C GLN A 19 -24.21 8.94 -10.38
N GLN A 20 -24.70 10.15 -10.65
CA GLN A 20 -23.89 11.19 -11.30
C GLN A 20 -22.77 11.69 -10.38
N GLU A 21 -23.09 11.94 -9.12
CA GLU A 21 -22.18 12.54 -8.16
C GLU A 21 -21.22 11.51 -7.54
N LEU A 22 -21.55 10.21 -7.58
CA LEU A 22 -20.68 9.14 -7.07
C LEU A 22 -19.78 8.49 -8.13
N VAL A 23 -20.17 8.45 -9.41
CA VAL A 23 -19.39 7.75 -10.45
C VAL A 23 -18.04 8.41 -10.68
N ASP A 24 -17.99 9.73 -10.75
CA ASP A 24 -16.73 10.48 -10.92
C ASP A 24 -15.77 10.29 -9.73
N PRO A 25 -16.19 10.43 -8.46
CA PRO A 25 -15.33 10.13 -7.34
C PRO A 25 -14.96 8.65 -7.24
N LEU A 26 -15.85 7.69 -7.54
CA LEU A 26 -15.49 6.26 -7.56
C LEU A 26 -14.41 5.96 -8.59
N ARG A 27 -14.50 6.55 -9.78
CA ARG A 27 -13.52 6.34 -10.85
C ARG A 27 -12.16 6.93 -10.47
N SER A 28 -12.15 8.12 -9.86
CA SER A 28 -10.91 8.74 -9.38
C SER A 28 -10.29 7.96 -8.22
N LEU A 29 -11.10 7.46 -7.28
CA LEU A 29 -10.68 6.65 -6.16
C LEU A 29 -10.15 5.28 -6.63
N GLY A 30 -10.81 4.65 -7.60
CA GLY A 30 -10.35 3.40 -8.20
C GLY A 30 -8.97 3.54 -8.84
N ARG A 31 -8.71 4.65 -9.54
CA ARG A 31 -7.38 4.94 -10.11
C ARG A 31 -6.35 5.22 -9.02
N PHE A 32 -6.71 5.98 -7.98
CA PHE A 32 -5.83 6.24 -6.84
C PHE A 32 -5.45 4.95 -6.10
N LEU A 33 -6.43 4.08 -5.84
CA LEU A 33 -6.21 2.76 -5.23
C LEU A 33 -5.36 1.86 -6.13
N ALA A 34 -5.61 1.85 -7.44
CA ALA A 34 -4.80 1.07 -8.38
C ALA A 34 -3.33 1.51 -8.34
N TYR A 35 -3.05 2.81 -8.38
CA TYR A 35 -1.68 3.32 -8.23
C TYR A 35 -1.10 3.04 -6.84
N GLY A 36 -1.91 3.11 -5.79
CA GLY A 36 -1.50 2.76 -4.43
C GLY A 36 -1.10 1.29 -4.28
N VAL A 37 -1.87 0.37 -4.87
CA VAL A 37 -1.59 -1.07 -4.85
C VAL A 37 -0.36 -1.40 -5.68
N VAL A 38 -0.23 -0.85 -6.89
CA VAL A 38 0.96 -1.08 -7.72
C VAL A 38 2.20 -0.50 -7.05
N GLY A 39 2.11 0.70 -6.48
CA GLY A 39 3.20 1.33 -5.75
C GLY A 39 3.62 0.55 -4.51
N SER A 40 2.67 0.06 -3.71
CA SER A 40 2.97 -0.73 -2.51
C SER A 40 3.62 -2.07 -2.85
N LEU A 41 3.17 -2.74 -3.92
CA LEU A 41 3.80 -3.95 -4.42
C LEU A 41 5.23 -3.69 -4.89
N LEU A 42 5.47 -2.61 -5.63
CA LEU A 42 6.80 -2.28 -6.13
C LEU A 42 7.78 -1.94 -5.00
N ILE A 43 7.34 -1.13 -4.03
CA ILE A 43 8.12 -0.77 -2.83
C ILE A 43 8.40 -2.02 -1.99
N GLY A 44 7.39 -2.86 -1.74
CA GLY A 44 7.54 -4.10 -0.97
C GLY A 44 8.51 -5.07 -1.62
N ALA A 45 8.37 -5.29 -2.93
CA ALA A 45 9.29 -6.14 -3.69
C ALA A 45 10.73 -5.59 -3.68
N GLY A 46 10.90 -4.28 -3.86
CA GLY A 46 12.21 -3.62 -3.78
C GLY A 46 12.87 -3.79 -2.41
N LEU A 47 12.11 -3.64 -1.33
CA LEU A 47 12.59 -3.86 0.04
C LEU A 47 13.06 -5.29 0.27
N VAL A 48 12.32 -6.28 -0.22
CA VAL A 48 12.71 -7.69 -0.12
C VAL A 48 14.00 -7.95 -0.89
N LEU A 49 14.11 -7.44 -2.12
CA LEU A 49 15.33 -7.59 -2.93
C LEU A 49 16.54 -6.91 -2.29
N LEU A 50 16.37 -5.71 -1.72
CA LEU A 50 17.43 -5.03 -0.98
C LEU A 50 17.85 -5.79 0.27
N ALA A 51 16.91 -6.38 1.02
CA ALA A 51 17.22 -7.20 2.18
C ALA A 51 18.03 -8.45 1.80
N ILE A 52 17.60 -9.16 0.74
CA ILE A 52 18.31 -10.34 0.23
C ILE A 52 19.71 -9.94 -0.29
N GLY A 53 19.80 -8.85 -1.05
CA GLY A 53 21.06 -8.34 -1.58
C GLY A 53 22.05 -7.94 -0.49
N THR A 54 21.56 -7.26 0.55
CA THR A 54 22.35 -6.86 1.72
C THR A 54 22.85 -8.10 2.48
N LEU A 55 21.96 -9.04 2.77
CA LEU A 55 22.29 -10.29 3.44
C LEU A 55 23.33 -11.09 2.64
N ARG A 56 23.17 -11.18 1.32
CA ARG A 56 24.13 -11.88 0.45
C ARG A 56 25.47 -11.15 0.36
N GLY A 57 25.47 -9.82 0.34
CA GLY A 57 26.71 -9.02 0.40
C GLY A 57 27.49 -9.27 1.69
N PHE A 58 26.81 -9.31 2.83
CA PHE A 58 27.44 -9.62 4.11
C PHE A 58 27.89 -11.07 4.23
N GLN A 59 27.12 -12.03 3.70
CA GLN A 59 27.52 -13.45 3.70
C GLN A 59 28.67 -13.76 2.74
N ALA A 60 28.92 -12.94 1.73
CA ALA A 60 30.07 -13.10 0.84
C ALA A 60 31.40 -12.67 1.48
N ALA A 61 31.38 -12.02 2.65
CA ALA A 61 32.58 -11.63 3.37
C ALA A 61 32.97 -12.74 4.38
N GLU A 62 34.17 -13.31 4.19
CA GLU A 62 34.75 -14.36 5.05
C GLU A 62 34.83 -13.97 6.55
N VAL A 63 34.76 -12.67 6.86
CA VAL A 63 34.74 -12.10 8.23
C VAL A 63 33.53 -12.57 9.05
N PHE A 64 32.43 -12.95 8.40
CA PHE A 64 31.20 -13.41 9.07
C PHE A 64 31.06 -14.93 9.14
N GLU A 65 32.09 -15.70 8.76
CA GLU A 65 32.05 -17.16 8.87
C GLU A 65 32.27 -17.65 10.32
N ASN A 66 31.82 -18.87 10.63
CA ASN A 66 31.75 -19.44 11.99
C ASN A 66 30.82 -18.67 12.95
N TRP A 67 31.37 -17.99 13.96
CA TRP A 67 30.63 -17.51 15.14
C TRP A 67 29.86 -16.21 14.88
N TRP A 68 30.16 -15.50 13.79
CA TRP A 68 29.56 -14.21 13.44
C TRP A 68 28.45 -14.32 12.38
N SER A 69 28.09 -15.55 11.99
CA SER A 69 27.09 -15.84 10.95
C SER A 69 25.68 -15.33 11.29
N TRP A 70 25.38 -15.08 12.57
CA TRP A 70 24.09 -14.51 13.03
C TRP A 70 23.98 -12.99 12.81
N VAL A 71 25.12 -12.27 12.71
CA VAL A 71 25.15 -10.80 12.61
C VAL A 71 24.49 -10.27 11.34
N PRO A 72 24.73 -10.84 10.13
CA PRO A 72 24.03 -10.44 8.91
C PRO A 72 22.51 -10.52 9.02
N TYR A 73 21.97 -11.50 9.76
CA TYR A 73 20.53 -11.65 9.96
C TYR A 73 19.97 -10.54 10.85
N ILE A 74 20.64 -10.20 11.95
CA ILE A 74 20.23 -9.10 12.85
C ILE A 74 20.25 -7.76 12.11
N ILE A 75 21.31 -7.49 11.33
CA ILE A 75 21.41 -6.25 10.54
C ILE A 75 20.27 -6.17 9.52
N SER A 76 20.00 -7.27 8.80
CA SER A 76 18.93 -7.32 7.81
C SER A 76 17.55 -7.14 8.46
N ALA A 77 17.32 -7.75 9.62
CA ALA A 77 16.09 -7.59 10.40
C ALA A 77 15.91 -6.16 10.90
N LEU A 78 16.97 -5.52 11.41
CA LEU A 78 16.95 -4.12 11.82
C LEU A 78 16.69 -3.19 10.65
N ALA A 79 17.30 -3.42 9.48
CA ALA A 79 17.07 -2.63 8.28
C ALA A 79 15.61 -2.70 7.82
N LEU A 80 15.02 -3.90 7.79
CA LEU A 80 13.59 -4.08 7.48
C LEU A 80 12.68 -3.42 8.51
N THR A 81 13.02 -3.52 9.80
CA THR A 81 12.25 -2.90 10.89
C THR A 81 12.32 -1.38 10.80
N ALA A 82 13.49 -0.81 10.51
CA ALA A 82 13.67 0.62 10.31
C ALA A 82 12.89 1.11 9.09
N ALA A 83 12.94 0.38 7.98
CA ALA A 83 12.13 0.69 6.79
C ALA A 83 10.63 0.66 7.12
N ALA A 84 10.16 -0.37 7.83
CA ALA A 84 8.78 -0.46 8.28
C ALA A 84 8.40 0.73 9.19
N ALA A 85 9.24 1.07 10.17
CA ALA A 85 9.03 2.20 11.05
C ALA A 85 8.94 3.54 10.29
N LEU A 86 9.82 3.76 9.30
CA LEU A 86 9.78 4.94 8.42
C LEU A 86 8.50 4.98 7.58
N THR A 87 8.07 3.85 7.02
CA THR A 87 6.81 3.80 6.28
C THR A 87 5.61 4.10 7.17
N LEU A 88 5.62 3.65 8.42
CA LEU A 88 4.57 3.93 9.40
C LEU A 88 4.60 5.38 9.88
N SER A 89 5.78 5.99 10.05
CA SER A 89 5.88 7.40 10.44
C SER A 89 5.34 8.33 9.37
N GLN A 90 5.52 8.00 8.09
CA GLN A 90 4.97 8.77 6.97
C GLN A 90 3.44 8.78 6.91
N ILE A 91 2.77 7.79 7.54
CA ILE A 91 1.31 7.75 7.63
C ILE A 91 0.82 8.67 8.76
N LYS A 92 1.64 8.91 9.78
CA LYS A 92 1.25 9.63 11.00
C LYS A 92 1.37 11.15 10.90
N GLU A 93 2.00 11.67 9.84
CA GLU A 93 2.13 13.12 9.57
C GLU A 93 0.97 13.71 8.73
N LYS A 94 -0.22 13.11 8.76
CA LYS A 94 -1.44 13.73 8.23
C LYS A 94 -2.51 13.89 9.29
#